data_AF-A0A0M3J5H9-F1
#
_entry.id   AF-A0A0M3J5H9-F1
#
_cell.length_a   1.000
_cell.length_b   1.000
_cell.length_c   1.000
_cell.angle_alpha   90.00
_cell.angle_beta   90.00
_cell.angle_gamma   90.00
#
_symmetry.space_group_name_H-M   'P 1'
#
loop_
_entity.id
_entity.type
_entity.pdbx_description
1 polymer ?
#
loop_
_entity_poly.entity_id
_entity_poly.type
_entity_poly.pdbx_seq_one_letter_code
_entity_poly.pdbx_strand_id
1 'polypeptide(L)'
;MYFRNFTVECRLSGRVIVTVTNLKENNCLVTILEGKLADIIRGLPNSAAMGFVIKNDIVTYTTKGVCKFKYGIEQIVKITDHAILPNMYRRH
;
A
#
# COMPACT_ATOMS: atom_id res chain seq x y z
N MET A 1 -2.82 15.62 14.82
CA MET A 1 -2.34 14.57 13.87
C MET A 1 -3.05 13.28 14.25
N TYR A 2 -3.82 12.71 13.34
CA TYR A 2 -4.62 11.52 13.64
C TYR A 2 -3.93 10.25 13.14
N PHE A 3 -3.84 9.25 14.02
CA PHE A 3 -3.33 7.93 13.72
C PHE A 3 -4.50 6.95 13.76
N ARG A 4 -4.67 6.18 12.69
CA ARG A 4 -5.68 5.12 12.61
C ARG A 4 -5.05 3.84 12.10
N ASN A 5 -5.24 2.76 12.84
CA ASN A 5 -4.82 1.43 12.39
C ASN A 5 -5.81 0.92 11.35
N PHE A 6 -5.31 0.22 10.35
CA PHE A 6 -6.14 -0.48 9.36
C PHE A 6 -5.68 -1.93 9.22
N THR A 7 -6.61 -2.77 8.80
CA THR A 7 -6.40 -4.19 8.50
C THR A 7 -7.04 -4.48 7.16
N VAL A 8 -6.30 -5.10 6.25
CA VAL A 8 -6.81 -5.57 4.96
C VAL A 8 -6.63 -7.09 4.90
N GLU A 9 -7.73 -7.80 4.73
CA GLU A 9 -7.70 -9.23 4.41
C GLU A 9 -7.70 -9.39 2.88
N CYS A 10 -6.73 -10.16 2.39
CA CYS A 10 -6.57 -10.45 0.98
C CYS A 10 -6.74 -11.94 0.73
N ARG A 11 -7.39 -12.29 -0.38
CA ARG A 11 -7.61 -13.68 -0.82
C ARG A 11 -7.05 -13.86 -2.22
N LEU A 12 -6.20 -14.86 -2.39
CA LEU A 12 -5.54 -15.18 -3.65
C LEU A 12 -5.87 -16.62 -4.05
N SER A 13 -6.21 -16.80 -5.32
CA SER A 13 -6.33 -18.11 -5.96
C SER A 13 -5.85 -18.00 -7.40
N GLY A 14 -5.38 -19.12 -7.95
CA GLY A 14 -4.89 -19.15 -9.32
C GLY A 14 -3.71 -20.10 -9.49
N ARG A 15 -3.10 -19.99 -10.67
CA ARG A 15 -2.00 -20.84 -11.12
C ARG A 15 -0.84 -19.93 -11.52
N VAL A 16 0.37 -20.34 -11.19
CA VAL A 16 1.61 -19.68 -11.58
C VAL A 16 2.17 -20.44 -12.77
N ILE A 17 2.41 -19.72 -13.86
CA ILE A 17 2.99 -20.26 -15.10
C ILE A 17 4.40 -19.70 -15.22
N VAL A 18 5.39 -20.59 -15.29
CA VAL A 18 6.80 -20.25 -15.46
C VAL A 18 7.26 -20.72 -16.83
N THR A 19 7.75 -19.80 -17.64
CA THR A 19 8.32 -20.10 -18.95
C THR A 19 9.83 -20.19 -18.81
N VAL A 20 10.42 -21.31 -19.24
CA VAL A 20 11.86 -21.53 -19.21
C VAL A 20 12.41 -21.31 -20.61
N THR A 21 13.36 -20.38 -20.75
CA THR A 21 13.97 -20.03 -22.03
C THR A 21 15.49 -20.17 -21.99
N ASN A 22 16.10 -20.54 -23.12
CA ASN A 22 17.56 -20.64 -23.22
C ASN A 22 18.16 -19.33 -23.74
N LEU A 23 18.81 -18.58 -22.86
CA LEU A 23 19.49 -17.31 -23.20
C LEU A 23 20.59 -17.48 -24.25
N LYS A 24 21.28 -18.64 -24.27
CA LYS A 24 22.38 -18.91 -25.20
C LYS A 24 21.90 -19.22 -26.62
N GLU A 25 20.64 -19.62 -26.76
CA GLU A 25 20.01 -20.01 -28.02
C GLU A 25 18.87 -19.05 -28.37
N ASN A 26 19.19 -17.75 -28.45
CA ASN A 26 18.26 -16.69 -28.85
C ASN A 26 16.94 -16.67 -28.04
N ASN A 27 17.00 -16.94 -26.73
CA ASN A 27 15.83 -17.04 -25.86
C ASN A 27 14.78 -18.07 -26.34
N CYS A 28 15.21 -19.14 -26.99
CA CYS A 28 14.28 -20.18 -27.44
C CYS A 28 13.52 -20.76 -26.25
N LEU A 29 12.24 -21.07 -26.47
CA LEU A 29 11.39 -21.71 -25.48
C LEU A 29 11.88 -23.13 -25.23
N VAL A 30 12.20 -23.45 -23.98
CA VAL A 30 12.59 -24.80 -23.56
C VAL A 30 11.38 -25.56 -23.06
N THR A 31 10.64 -24.98 -22.10
CA THR A 31 9.46 -25.62 -21.51
C THR A 31 8.60 -24.61 -20.74
N ILE A 32 7.40 -25.05 -20.34
CA ILE A 32 6.47 -24.31 -19.49
C ILE A 32 6.15 -25.17 -18.27
N LEU A 33 6.29 -24.59 -17.09
CA LEU A 33 5.92 -25.20 -15.81
C LEU A 33 4.69 -24.49 -15.27
N GLU A 34 3.76 -25.27 -14.71
CA GLU A 34 2.54 -24.74 -14.13
C GLU A 34 2.31 -25.33 -12.74
N GLY A 35 1.95 -24.47 -11.76
CA GLY A 35 1.64 -24.91 -10.41
C GLY A 35 0.51 -24.09 -9.80
N LYS A 36 -0.33 -24.71 -8.96
CA LYS A 36 -1.34 -23.99 -8.19
C LYS A 36 -0.64 -23.12 -7.14
N LEU A 37 -1.08 -21.86 -7.01
CA LEU A 37 -0.52 -20.91 -6.04
C LEU A 37 -0.59 -21.46 -4.60
N ALA A 38 -1.72 -22.08 -4.25
CA ALA A 38 -1.92 -22.68 -2.93
C ALA A 38 -0.92 -23.78 -2.62
N ASP A 39 -0.57 -24.61 -3.61
CA ASP A 39 0.39 -25.71 -3.41
C ASP A 39 1.82 -25.18 -3.31
N ILE A 40 2.16 -24.19 -4.13
CA ILE A 40 3.46 -23.50 -4.07
C ILE A 40 3.68 -22.89 -2.68
N ILE A 41 2.70 -22.13 -2.17
CA ILE A 41 2.81 -21.48 -0.85
C ILE A 41 2.81 -22.52 0.28
N ARG A 42 2.05 -23.62 0.14
CA ARG A 42 2.07 -24.71 1.13
C ARG A 42 3.44 -25.40 1.22
N GLY A 43 4.15 -25.49 0.09
CA GLY A 43 5.50 -26.04 0.02
C GLY A 43 6.60 -25.14 0.59
N LEU A 44 6.32 -23.85 0.86
CA LEU A 44 7.29 -22.95 1.47
C LEU A 44 7.52 -23.30 2.94
N PRO A 45 8.77 -23.42 3.41
CA PRO A 45 9.05 -23.53 4.84
C PRO A 45 8.51 -22.27 5.53
N ASN A 46 7.87 -22.46 6.69
CA ASN A 46 7.32 -21.36 7.50
C ASN A 46 6.18 -20.55 6.83
N SER A 47 5.44 -21.11 5.88
CA SER A 47 4.27 -20.44 5.26
C SER A 47 3.25 -19.89 6.27
N ALA A 48 2.98 -20.65 7.34
CA ALA A 48 2.12 -20.20 8.45
C ALA A 48 2.74 -19.02 9.22
N ALA A 49 4.06 -19.01 9.45
CA ALA A 49 4.74 -17.92 10.16
C ALA A 49 4.78 -16.63 9.32
N MET A 50 4.70 -16.74 7.99
CA MET A 50 4.52 -15.60 7.08
C MET A 50 3.08 -15.05 7.08
N GLY A 51 2.17 -15.64 7.86
CA GLY A 51 0.78 -15.18 8.00
C GLY A 51 -0.16 -15.65 6.90
N PHE A 52 0.23 -16.67 6.12
CA PHE A 52 -0.64 -17.29 5.13
C PHE A 52 -1.55 -18.35 5.79
N VAL A 53 -2.83 -18.32 5.42
CA VAL A 53 -3.80 -19.36 5.76
C VAL A 53 -4.33 -19.95 4.46
N ILE A 54 -4.24 -21.26 4.29
CA ILE A 54 -4.62 -21.94 3.04
C ILE A 54 -5.84 -22.81 3.30
N LYS A 55 -6.95 -22.55 2.60
CA LYS A 55 -8.19 -23.33 2.68
C LYS A 55 -8.83 -23.45 1.30
N ASN A 56 -9.18 -24.66 0.87
CA ASN A 56 -9.87 -24.93 -0.40
C ASN A 56 -9.19 -24.25 -1.62
N ASP A 57 -7.88 -24.41 -1.77
CA ASP A 57 -7.06 -23.78 -2.83
C ASP A 57 -7.07 -22.23 -2.84
N ILE A 58 -7.53 -21.61 -1.75
CA ILE A 58 -7.49 -20.16 -1.54
C ILE A 58 -6.46 -19.85 -0.46
N VAL A 59 -5.57 -18.92 -0.76
CA VAL A 59 -4.58 -18.39 0.18
C VAL A 59 -5.10 -17.06 0.72
N THR A 60 -5.27 -16.98 2.02
CA THR A 60 -5.65 -15.75 2.74
C THR A 60 -4.43 -15.21 3.47
N TYR A 61 -4.24 -13.89 3.42
CA TYR A 61 -3.26 -13.19 4.27
C TYR A 61 -3.81 -11.83 4.70
N THR A 62 -3.31 -11.34 5.82
CA THR A 62 -3.81 -10.10 6.43
C THR A 62 -2.69 -9.09 6.55
N THR A 63 -2.84 -7.95 5.88
CA THR A 63 -1.93 -6.82 6.00
C THR A 63 -2.45 -5.83 7.03
N LYS A 64 -1.63 -5.50 8.02
CA LYS A 64 -1.93 -4.48 9.05
C LYS A 64 -1.04 -3.26 8.81
N GLY A 65 -1.61 -2.07 8.98
CA GLY A 65 -0.86 -0.83 8.85
C GLY A 65 -1.45 0.30 9.68
N VAL A 66 -0.78 1.45 9.64
CA VAL A 66 -1.20 2.66 10.34
C VAL A 66 -1.27 3.79 9.33
N CYS A 67 -2.44 4.38 9.17
CA CYS A 67 -2.61 5.61 8.42
C CYS A 67 -2.38 6.83 9.33
N LYS A 68 -1.60 7.79 8.83
CA LYS A 68 -1.32 9.07 9.49
C LYS A 68 -1.94 10.18 8.65
N PHE A 69 -2.90 10.89 9.21
CA PHE A 69 -3.56 12.01 8.53
C PHE A 69 -3.37 13.32 9.28
N LYS A 70 -3.13 14.39 8.52
CA LYS A 70 -3.17 15.77 8.99
C LYS A 70 -4.16 16.51 8.11
N TYR A 71 -5.20 17.07 8.73
CA TYR A 71 -6.20 17.90 8.07
C TYR A 71 -6.52 19.09 8.98
N GLY A 72 -6.88 20.23 8.39
CA GLY A 72 -7.36 21.39 9.13
C GLY A 72 -8.75 21.08 9.68
N ILE A 73 -8.93 21.24 10.99
CA ILE A 73 -10.21 20.96 11.67
C ILE A 73 -11.07 22.22 11.73
N GLU A 74 -10.42 23.37 11.87
CA GLU A 74 -11.07 24.66 12.07
C GLU A 74 -10.20 25.78 11.50
N GLN A 75 -10.86 26.82 11.00
CA GLN A 75 -10.23 28.08 10.63
C GLN A 75 -10.82 29.18 11.52
N ILE A 76 -9.94 29.85 12.27
CA ILE A 76 -10.32 30.98 13.12
C ILE A 76 -9.87 32.26 12.43
N VAL A 77 -10.82 33.16 12.15
CA VAL A 77 -10.53 34.51 11.65
C VAL A 77 -10.55 35.48 12.81
N LYS A 78 -9.44 36.19 13.05
CA LYS A 78 -9.37 37.29 14.02
C LYS A 78 -9.32 38.61 13.27
N ILE A 79 -10.29 39.47 13.54
CA ILE A 79 -10.34 40.84 13.02
C ILE A 79 -9.94 41.78 14.15
N THR A 80 -8.96 42.63 13.86
CA THR A 80 -8.49 43.67 14.78
C THR A 80 -8.51 44.99 14.04
N ASP A 81 -9.31 45.93 14.53
CA ASP A 81 -9.38 47.28 13.99
C ASP A 81 -8.32 48.17 14.64
N HIS A 82 -7.71 49.02 13.82
CA HIS A 82 -6.80 50.07 14.26
C HIS A 82 -7.25 51.40 13.67
N ALA A 83 -7.17 52.46 14.47
CA ALA A 83 -7.50 53.80 14.02
C ALA A 83 -6.58 54.21 12.85
N ILE A 84 -7.17 54.67 11.76
CA ILE A 84 -6.43 55.28 10.68
C ILE A 84 -6.06 56.69 11.16
N LEU A 85 -4.81 56.86 11.59
CA LEU A 85 -4.28 58.20 11.80
C LEU A 85 -4.34 58.93 10.45
N PRO A 86 -4.98 60.11 10.36
CA PRO A 86 -4.97 60.87 9.13
C PRO A 86 -3.52 61.17 8.77
N ASN A 87 -3.18 61.09 7.47
CA ASN A 87 -1.90 61.52 6.91
C ASN A 87 -1.71 63.03 7.14
N MET A 88 -1.46 63.43 8.38
CA MET A 88 -1.04 64.76 8.76
C MET A 88 0.41 64.65 9.20
N TYR A 89 1.32 64.52 8.23
CA TYR A 89 2.67 65.11 8.21
C TYR A 89 3.37 64.67 6.92
N ARG A 90 2.87 65.15 5.78
CA ARG A 90 3.69 65.32 4.57
C ARG A 90 3.45 66.73 4.04
N ARG A 91 4.17 67.70 4.60
CA ARG A 91 4.51 68.94 3.92
C ARG A 91 5.95 69.33 4.31
N HIS A 92 6.72 69.47 3.23
CA HIS A 92 7.97 70.20 2.99
C HIS A 92 8.46 71.14 4.08
#